data_AF-A0A7C1CYD0-F1
#
_entry.id   AF-A0A7C1CYD0-F1
#
_cell.length_a   1.000
_cell.length_b   1.000
_cell.length_c   1.000
_cell.angle_alpha   90.00
_cell.angle_beta   90.00
_cell.angle_gamma   90.00
#
_symmetry.space_group_name_H-M   'P 1'
#
loop_
_entity.id
_entity.type
_entity.pdbx_description
1 polymer ?
#
loop_
_entity_poly.entity_id
_entity_poly.type
_entity_poly.pdbx_seq_one_letter_code
_entity_poly.pdbx_strand_id
1 'polypeptide(L)'
;MLTFKTQFPINDSKSVNDLFETGRIWLAGSPHSSLAKIMSEADGIDDEWFRETDNEKIRFIKNENGGQVGALRHENIDSSGLRWVTEVACAKHFDSFWVSVQLSVDSELPVEKIDYGKRPHILKTIMSEIGGGKDGSLLVSDRPLYLEEDHVSLAADVITANAGCLMPAVYVSADNDGNSRVNAAQLAQWLSGMAHVLVEPSRGFSFELAPLVYRENAYGGAVAIYWPDGIGKWLFLPQGEFSDPKTLQTAIAKKIRSSLLSQRTKKECTWGYILEQKSKKRIQELRESGSDKVEDYVSAFDMELASKDEEIQRLEAEVNRLRYGRYEQGDVRKIQGNSLDLATSEDDLYQGERLSMVVESIAASLNSAEPHSRRHHVLSDLVNLNTLPSEKETILDFLKELLRAYREMDSSTKSELERLGFVINEDGKHYKLIFRGEERCPFILPKTGSDHRGGLNSFSDIKKRLF
;
A
#
# COMPACT_ATOMS: atom_id res chain seq x y z
N MET A 1 3.95 7.78 11.47
CA MET A 1 3.52 7.03 10.26
C MET A 1 4.72 6.67 9.40
N LEU A 2 4.84 5.42 8.95
CA LEU A 2 5.89 4.99 8.02
C LEU A 2 5.56 5.40 6.57
N THR A 3 6.41 6.22 5.96
CA THR A 3 6.19 6.82 4.62
C THR A 3 7.09 6.23 3.54
N PHE A 4 8.24 5.69 3.91
CA PHE A 4 9.12 4.96 3.02
C PHE A 4 9.74 3.76 3.74
N LYS A 5 9.91 2.65 3.02
CA LYS A 5 10.62 1.47 3.49
C LYS A 5 11.28 0.76 2.33
N THR A 6 12.50 0.30 2.54
CA THR A 6 13.14 -0.67 1.65
C THR A 6 14.18 -1.48 2.40
N GLN A 7 14.54 -2.64 1.85
CA GLN A 7 15.58 -3.50 2.36
C GLN A 7 16.21 -4.27 1.20
N PHE A 8 17.53 -4.41 1.23
CA PHE A 8 18.29 -5.00 0.13
C PHE A 8 19.67 -5.47 0.61
N PRO A 9 20.28 -6.43 -0.08
CA PRO A 9 21.66 -6.80 0.18
C PRO A 9 22.62 -5.74 -0.34
N ILE A 10 23.67 -5.47 0.42
CA ILE A 10 24.81 -4.62 0.08
C ILE A 10 26.08 -5.45 -0.04
N ASN A 11 27.15 -4.86 -0.56
CA ASN A 11 28.43 -5.55 -0.77
C ASN A 11 28.93 -6.21 0.52
N ASP A 12 29.02 -7.54 0.53
CA ASP A 12 29.34 -8.37 1.68
C ASP A 12 30.81 -8.25 2.15
N SER A 13 31.70 -7.78 1.26
CA SER A 13 33.08 -7.48 1.62
C SER A 13 33.20 -6.26 2.55
N LYS A 14 32.19 -5.39 2.61
CA LYS A 14 32.13 -4.19 3.46
C LYS A 14 31.67 -4.52 4.88
N SER A 15 32.00 -3.66 5.83
CA SER A 15 31.72 -3.81 7.26
C SER A 15 30.60 -2.88 7.75
N VAL A 16 30.15 -3.08 9.00
CA VAL A 16 29.23 -2.15 9.67
C VAL A 16 29.84 -0.75 9.81
N ASN A 17 31.15 -0.64 10.00
CA ASN A 17 31.84 0.64 10.08
C ASN A 17 31.81 1.40 8.73
N ASP A 18 31.88 0.68 7.60
CA ASP A 18 31.71 1.32 6.28
C ASP A 18 30.31 1.93 6.13
N LEU A 19 29.27 1.31 6.72
CA LEU A 19 27.93 1.87 6.75
C LEU A 19 27.82 3.11 7.66
N PHE A 20 28.52 3.13 8.78
CA PHE A 20 28.56 4.30 9.65
C PHE A 20 29.24 5.48 8.95
N GLU A 21 30.34 5.22 8.27
CA GLU A 21 31.04 6.21 7.45
C GLU A 21 30.15 6.71 6.29
N THR A 22 29.38 5.81 5.66
CA THR A 22 28.37 6.20 4.66
C THR A 22 27.31 7.14 5.25
N GLY A 23 26.85 6.88 6.47
CA GLY A 23 25.94 7.76 7.21
C GLY A 23 26.54 9.14 7.50
N ARG A 24 27.84 9.18 7.84
CA ARG A 24 28.61 10.41 8.01
C ARG A 24 28.66 11.22 6.73
N ILE A 25 29.09 10.60 5.63
CA ILE A 25 29.19 11.22 4.30
C ILE A 25 27.83 11.76 3.85
N TRP A 26 26.75 11.01 4.08
CA TRP A 26 25.40 11.42 3.74
C TRP A 26 25.00 12.74 4.43
N LEU A 27 25.16 12.84 5.75
CA LEU A 27 24.78 14.05 6.49
C LEU A 27 25.77 15.20 6.25
N ALA A 28 27.07 14.90 6.15
CA ALA A 28 28.10 15.90 5.81
C ALA A 28 27.84 16.57 4.46
N GLY A 29 27.34 15.80 3.47
CA GLY A 29 26.98 16.30 2.15
C GLY A 29 25.56 16.89 2.03
N SER A 30 24.79 16.93 3.13
CA SER A 30 23.40 17.40 3.08
C SER A 30 23.32 18.93 3.22
N PRO A 31 22.87 19.67 2.18
CA PRO A 31 22.83 21.13 2.19
C PRO A 31 21.79 21.71 3.17
N HIS A 32 20.88 20.87 3.66
CA HIS A 32 19.80 21.26 4.56
C HIS A 32 19.98 20.70 5.98
N SER A 33 21.07 19.99 6.26
CA SER A 33 21.30 19.44 7.59
C SER A 33 22.03 20.44 8.48
N SER A 34 21.48 20.71 9.67
CA SER A 34 22.17 21.49 10.70
C SER A 34 23.38 20.75 11.29
N LEU A 35 23.43 19.42 11.14
CA LEU A 35 24.56 18.58 11.55
C LEU A 35 25.70 18.52 10.52
N ALA A 36 25.53 19.05 9.30
CA ALA A 36 26.48 18.85 8.20
C ALA A 36 27.94 19.19 8.54
N LYS A 37 28.18 20.31 9.24
CA LYS A 37 29.52 20.71 9.67
C LYS A 37 30.11 19.74 10.70
N ILE A 38 29.31 19.35 11.70
CA ILE A 38 29.72 18.39 12.74
C ILE A 38 30.08 17.05 12.11
N MET A 39 29.28 16.58 11.14
CA MET A 39 29.54 15.31 10.45
C MET A 39 30.76 15.39 9.51
N SER A 40 31.05 16.56 8.95
CA SER A 40 32.24 16.78 8.11
C SER A 40 33.55 16.73 8.92
N GLU A 41 33.51 17.19 10.18
CA GLU A 41 34.66 17.24 11.10
C GLU A 41 34.77 15.99 11.99
N ALA A 42 33.71 15.18 12.06
CA ALA A 42 33.70 13.95 12.83
C ALA A 42 34.69 12.93 12.24
N ASP A 43 35.52 12.37 13.12
CA ASP A 43 36.40 11.23 12.83
C ASP A 43 36.09 10.09 13.81
N GLY A 44 36.25 8.85 13.35
CA GLY A 44 36.04 7.65 14.16
C GLY A 44 34.62 7.49 14.72
N ILE A 45 33.57 7.61 13.89
CA ILE A 45 32.21 7.30 14.32
C ILE A 45 32.12 5.82 14.70
N ASP A 46 31.72 5.57 15.94
CA ASP A 46 31.69 4.24 16.55
C ASP A 46 30.38 3.99 17.32
N ASP A 47 30.31 2.90 18.09
CA ASP A 47 29.16 2.57 18.92
C ASP A 47 28.79 3.70 19.91
N GLU A 48 27.50 3.90 20.12
CA GLU A 48 26.91 4.97 20.96
C GLU A 48 27.22 6.40 20.54
N TRP A 49 27.78 6.62 19.36
CA TRP A 49 28.06 7.97 18.90
C TRP A 49 26.76 8.77 18.71
N PHE A 50 26.69 9.94 19.31
CA PHE A 50 25.49 10.78 19.33
C PHE A 50 25.83 12.26 19.15
N ARG A 51 25.05 12.96 18.33
CA ARG A 51 25.09 14.43 18.21
C ARG A 51 23.68 14.98 18.03
N GLU A 52 23.50 16.22 18.50
CA GLU A 52 22.22 16.93 18.48
C GLU A 52 22.46 18.42 18.24
N THR A 53 21.50 19.04 17.55
CA THR A 53 21.30 20.48 17.40
C THR A 53 19.85 20.80 17.79
N ASP A 54 19.43 22.06 17.69
CA ASP A 54 18.08 22.48 18.07
C ASP A 54 16.96 21.71 17.31
N ASN A 55 17.23 21.24 16.09
CA ASN A 55 16.23 20.61 15.22
C ASN A 55 16.64 19.25 14.64
N GLU A 56 17.87 18.78 14.90
CA GLU A 56 18.34 17.49 14.39
C GLU A 56 19.06 16.66 15.45
N LYS A 57 18.90 15.34 15.35
CA LYS A 57 19.62 14.37 16.18
C LYS A 57 20.12 13.24 15.32
N ILE A 58 21.29 12.71 15.64
CA ILE A 58 21.83 11.51 15.00
C ILE A 58 22.42 10.61 16.08
N ARG A 59 22.10 9.33 16.02
CA ARG A 59 22.68 8.30 16.89
C ARG A 59 23.14 7.11 16.06
N PHE A 60 24.30 6.57 16.39
CA PHE A 60 24.85 5.33 15.85
C PHE A 60 24.96 4.30 16.97
N ILE A 61 24.59 3.05 16.67
CA ILE A 61 24.69 1.91 17.60
C ILE A 61 25.13 0.67 16.84
N LYS A 62 26.04 -0.12 17.38
CA LYS A 62 26.43 -1.41 16.81
C LYS A 62 26.61 -2.46 17.88
N ASN A 63 26.53 -3.72 17.46
CA ASN A 63 26.82 -4.86 18.31
C ASN A 63 27.45 -5.97 17.45
N GLU A 64 28.50 -6.59 17.98
CA GLU A 64 29.29 -7.61 17.28
C GLU A 64 29.11 -9.01 17.88
N ASN A 65 28.26 -9.16 18.90
CA ASN A 65 28.11 -10.42 19.63
C ASN A 65 27.07 -11.34 18.96
N GLY A 66 27.52 -12.45 18.34
CA GLY A 66 26.64 -13.41 17.66
C GLY A 66 26.21 -13.02 16.24
N GLY A 67 26.68 -11.88 15.74
CA GLY A 67 26.44 -11.31 14.40
C GLY A 67 26.90 -9.85 14.38
N GLN A 68 27.31 -9.34 13.22
CA GLN A 68 27.73 -7.93 13.09
C GLN A 68 26.51 -7.08 12.70
N VAL A 69 25.85 -6.48 13.68
CA VAL A 69 24.69 -5.60 13.47
C VAL A 69 25.02 -4.16 13.79
N GLY A 70 24.39 -3.23 13.09
CA GLY A 70 24.53 -1.81 13.38
C GLY A 70 23.45 -0.96 12.77
N ALA A 71 23.18 0.19 13.37
CA ALA A 71 22.19 1.13 12.89
C ALA A 71 22.58 2.57 13.18
N LEU A 72 21.99 3.45 12.38
CA LEU A 72 21.91 4.88 12.65
C LEU A 72 20.44 5.34 12.60
N ARG A 73 20.11 6.29 13.46
CA ARG A 73 18.79 6.95 13.51
C ARG A 73 19.02 8.46 13.44
N HIS A 74 18.58 9.08 12.34
CA HIS A 74 18.55 10.52 12.14
C HIS A 74 17.15 11.04 12.38
N GLU A 75 17.02 12.09 13.18
CA GLU A 75 15.77 12.79 13.43
C GLU A 75 15.91 14.24 12.99
N ASN A 76 14.92 14.78 12.30
CA ASN A 76 14.88 16.17 11.87
C ASN A 76 13.47 16.73 12.08
N ILE A 77 13.36 17.90 12.71
CA ILE A 77 12.13 18.67 12.81
C ILE A 77 12.15 19.71 11.70
N ASP A 78 11.18 19.64 10.79
CA ASP A 78 11.07 20.57 9.68
C ASP A 78 10.43 21.91 10.09
N SER A 79 10.41 22.88 9.17
CA SER A 79 9.83 24.20 9.42
C SER A 79 8.32 24.19 9.71
N SER A 80 7.63 23.09 9.39
CA SER A 80 6.21 22.89 9.66
C SER A 80 5.96 22.18 11.00
N GLY A 81 7.03 21.86 11.75
CA GLY A 81 6.95 21.15 13.02
C GLY A 81 6.77 19.63 12.88
N LEU A 82 6.91 19.07 11.66
CA LEU A 82 6.86 17.62 11.47
C LEU A 82 8.22 17.02 11.85
N ARG A 83 8.19 15.94 12.63
CA ARG A 83 9.37 15.15 12.97
C ARG A 83 9.54 14.03 11.95
N TRP A 84 10.61 14.11 11.18
CA TRP A 84 11.04 13.07 10.26
C TRP A 84 12.13 12.21 10.90
N VAL A 85 11.95 10.89 10.87
CA VAL A 85 12.90 9.92 11.42
C VAL A 85 13.37 8.99 10.31
N THR A 86 14.67 9.04 9.99
CA THR A 86 15.33 8.11 9.07
C THR A 86 16.10 7.07 9.88
N GLU A 87 15.69 5.81 9.78
CA GLU A 87 16.41 4.67 10.36
C GLU A 87 17.12 3.90 9.25
N VAL A 88 18.42 3.66 9.44
CA VAL A 88 19.18 2.72 8.62
C VAL A 88 19.77 1.66 9.53
N ALA A 89 19.40 0.41 9.31
CA ALA A 89 19.80 -0.71 10.16
C ALA A 89 20.31 -1.85 9.29
N CYS A 90 21.39 -2.50 9.72
CA CYS A 90 22.07 -3.53 8.96
C CYS A 90 22.42 -4.74 9.81
N ALA A 91 22.53 -5.87 9.13
CA ALA A 91 22.97 -7.12 9.70
C ALA A 91 23.92 -7.81 8.73
N LYS A 92 25.12 -8.10 9.19
CA LYS A 92 26.17 -8.82 8.47
C LYS A 92 26.39 -10.19 9.10
N HIS A 93 26.32 -11.18 8.23
CA HIS A 93 26.68 -12.59 8.44
C HIS A 93 27.85 -12.95 7.51
N PHE A 94 28.34 -14.18 7.58
CA PHE A 94 29.54 -14.62 6.83
C PHE A 94 29.45 -14.36 5.32
N ASP A 95 28.33 -14.74 4.68
CA ASP A 95 28.11 -14.57 3.22
C ASP A 95 26.92 -13.65 2.90
N SER A 96 26.50 -12.78 3.83
CA SER A 96 25.42 -11.85 3.55
C SER A 96 25.53 -10.57 4.34
N PHE A 97 25.24 -9.46 3.69
CA PHE A 97 25.15 -8.17 4.35
C PHE A 97 23.88 -7.46 3.88
N TRP A 98 22.94 -7.31 4.80
CA TRP A 98 21.63 -6.71 4.54
C TRP A 98 21.51 -5.35 5.21
N VAL A 99 20.82 -4.43 4.54
CA VAL A 99 20.43 -3.14 5.10
C VAL A 99 18.93 -2.94 4.91
N SER A 100 18.31 -2.28 5.89
CA SER A 100 16.98 -1.67 5.75
C SER A 100 17.08 -0.17 5.93
N VAL A 101 16.27 0.56 5.17
CA VAL A 101 16.11 2.01 5.27
C VAL A 101 14.64 2.32 5.43
N GLN A 102 14.29 3.03 6.50
CA GLN A 102 12.92 3.41 6.84
C GLN A 102 12.85 4.92 7.06
N LEU A 103 11.79 5.54 6.55
CA LEU A 103 11.45 6.92 6.83
C LEU A 103 10.06 6.95 7.46
N SER A 104 9.98 7.48 8.67
CA SER A 104 8.71 7.78 9.33
C SER A 104 8.58 9.27 9.58
N VAL A 105 7.33 9.70 9.71
CA VAL A 105 6.97 11.06 10.07
C VAL A 105 5.90 11.04 11.16
N ASP A 106 6.06 11.88 12.16
CA ASP A 106 5.09 12.13 13.22
C ASP A 106 5.00 13.62 13.52
N SER A 107 3.91 14.02 14.17
CA SER A 107 3.61 15.39 14.55
C SER A 107 2.90 15.37 15.89
N GLU A 108 3.21 16.33 16.76
CA GLU A 108 2.51 16.48 18.04
C GLU A 108 1.06 16.98 17.84
N LEU A 109 0.83 17.79 16.80
CA LEU A 109 -0.49 18.32 16.44
C LEU A 109 -1.07 17.60 15.23
N PRO A 110 -2.41 17.44 15.14
CA PRO A 110 -3.07 16.94 13.94
C PRO A 110 -2.72 17.81 12.72
N VAL A 111 -2.36 17.16 11.62
CA VAL A 111 -2.01 17.82 10.36
C VAL A 111 -3.00 17.38 9.29
N GLU A 112 -3.56 18.34 8.56
CA GLU A 112 -4.58 18.11 7.52
C GLU A 112 -4.07 17.18 6.41
N LYS A 113 -2.76 17.25 6.10
CA LYS A 113 -2.12 16.38 5.11
C LYS A 113 -0.65 16.13 5.48
N ILE A 114 -0.26 14.86 5.47
CA ILE A 114 1.13 14.43 5.55
C ILE A 114 1.57 14.02 4.15
N ASP A 115 2.59 14.68 3.62
CA ASP A 115 3.16 14.31 2.33
C ASP A 115 3.85 12.94 2.38
N TYR A 116 3.78 12.19 1.27
CA TYR A 116 4.51 10.94 1.13
C TYR A 116 6.02 11.21 1.09
N GLY A 117 6.71 10.91 2.20
CA GLY A 117 8.15 11.06 2.34
C GLY A 117 8.93 10.53 1.14
N LYS A 118 9.77 11.38 0.54
CA LYS A 118 10.55 11.06 -0.67
C LYS A 118 11.56 9.94 -0.40
N ARG A 119 12.07 9.32 -1.48
CA ARG A 119 13.18 8.35 -1.39
C ARG A 119 14.36 8.99 -0.64
N PRO A 120 14.80 8.45 0.51
CA PRO A 120 15.91 9.03 1.28
C PRO A 120 17.21 9.08 0.48
N HIS A 121 17.94 10.20 0.56
CA HIS A 121 19.19 10.39 -0.20
C HIS A 121 20.29 9.42 0.25
N ILE A 122 20.27 8.93 1.48
CA ILE A 122 21.22 7.93 1.99
C ILE A 122 21.30 6.69 1.10
N LEU A 123 20.21 6.31 0.40
CA LEU A 123 20.25 5.18 -0.55
C LEU A 123 21.23 5.41 -1.69
N LYS A 124 21.34 6.66 -2.18
CA LYS A 124 22.31 7.03 -3.20
C LYS A 124 23.73 6.93 -2.66
N THR A 125 23.96 7.38 -1.42
CA THR A 125 25.27 7.30 -0.76
C THR A 125 25.67 5.83 -0.49
N ILE A 126 24.74 4.97 -0.06
CA ILE A 126 25.00 3.53 0.12
C ILE A 126 25.46 2.90 -1.21
N MET A 127 24.77 3.20 -2.32
CA MET A 127 25.19 2.67 -3.62
C MET A 127 26.57 3.17 -4.06
N SER A 128 26.94 4.44 -3.78
CA SER A 128 28.23 5.00 -4.19
C SER A 128 29.39 4.48 -3.35
N GLU A 129 29.23 4.41 -2.03
CA GLU A 129 30.32 4.11 -1.09
C GLU A 129 30.50 2.61 -0.82
N ILE A 130 29.39 1.88 -0.78
CA ILE A 130 29.35 0.46 -0.41
C ILE A 130 29.12 -0.41 -1.65
N GLY A 131 28.15 -0.02 -2.48
CA GLY A 131 27.65 -0.83 -3.58
C GLY A 131 26.62 -1.88 -3.14
N GLY A 132 25.91 -2.43 -4.12
CA GLY A 132 24.91 -3.46 -3.89
C GLY A 132 25.51 -4.86 -3.75
N GLY A 133 24.78 -5.74 -3.05
CA GLY A 133 25.12 -7.14 -2.88
C GLY A 133 24.30 -8.04 -3.82
N LYS A 134 24.55 -9.35 -3.77
CA LYS A 134 23.77 -10.34 -4.51
C LYS A 134 22.39 -10.53 -3.87
N ASP A 135 21.35 -10.41 -4.68
CA ASP A 135 19.96 -10.73 -4.35
C ASP A 135 19.51 -11.90 -5.24
N GLY A 136 19.70 -13.12 -4.74
CA GLY A 136 19.55 -14.33 -5.56
C GLY A 136 20.51 -14.33 -6.74
N SER A 137 19.96 -14.43 -7.94
CA SER A 137 20.72 -14.43 -9.21
C SER A 137 21.08 -13.03 -9.71
N LEU A 138 20.56 -11.96 -9.09
CA LEU A 138 20.75 -10.58 -9.53
C LEU A 138 21.68 -9.81 -8.58
N LEU A 139 22.34 -8.78 -9.10
CA LEU A 139 23.15 -7.83 -8.31
C LEU A 139 22.36 -6.54 -8.12
N VAL A 140 22.24 -6.08 -6.88
CA VAL A 140 21.61 -4.78 -6.60
C VAL A 140 22.45 -3.67 -7.22
N SER A 141 21.82 -2.79 -7.99
CA SER A 141 22.51 -1.71 -8.71
C SER A 141 21.63 -0.48 -8.88
N ASP A 142 22.27 0.66 -9.16
CA ASP A 142 21.62 1.87 -9.68
C ASP A 142 21.61 1.96 -11.21
N ARG A 143 22.07 0.89 -11.88
CA ARG A 143 22.06 0.72 -13.34
C ARG A 143 21.12 -0.42 -13.73
N PRO A 144 20.47 -0.34 -14.89
CA PRO A 144 19.65 -1.43 -15.40
C PRO A 144 20.55 -2.58 -15.86
N LEU A 145 20.03 -3.80 -15.72
CA LEU A 145 20.58 -4.99 -16.38
C LEU A 145 19.99 -5.07 -17.78
N TYR A 146 20.82 -4.76 -18.78
CA TYR A 146 20.48 -5.03 -20.17
C TYR A 146 20.67 -6.52 -20.42
N LEU A 147 19.59 -7.21 -20.74
CA LEU A 147 19.63 -8.63 -21.08
C LEU A 147 20.20 -8.80 -22.49
N GLU A 148 20.84 -9.94 -22.72
CA GLU A 148 21.37 -10.36 -24.03
C GLU A 148 20.46 -11.47 -24.55
N GLU A 149 20.52 -11.77 -25.85
CA GLU A 149 19.60 -12.73 -26.47
C GLU A 149 19.70 -14.15 -25.86
N ASP A 150 20.82 -14.51 -25.24
CA ASP A 150 21.00 -15.79 -24.55
C ASP A 150 20.58 -15.76 -23.07
N HIS A 151 20.18 -14.60 -22.53
CA HIS A 151 19.70 -14.44 -21.15
C HIS A 151 18.21 -14.77 -20.95
N VAL A 152 17.56 -15.45 -21.90
CA VAL A 152 16.13 -15.82 -21.83
C VAL A 152 15.80 -16.63 -20.57
N SER A 153 16.69 -17.55 -20.17
CA SER A 153 16.47 -18.35 -18.95
C SER A 153 16.49 -17.51 -17.68
N LEU A 154 17.42 -16.55 -17.57
CA LEU A 154 17.47 -15.62 -16.43
C LEU A 154 16.18 -14.79 -16.34
N ALA A 155 15.69 -14.27 -17.47
CA ALA A 155 14.43 -13.54 -17.50
C ALA A 155 13.25 -14.41 -17.07
N ALA A 156 13.22 -15.68 -17.52
CA ALA A 156 12.20 -16.63 -17.12
C ALA A 156 12.23 -16.90 -15.61
N ASP A 157 13.41 -17.11 -15.04
CA ASP A 157 13.59 -17.34 -13.60
C ASP A 157 13.15 -16.15 -12.77
N VAL A 158 13.41 -14.92 -13.24
CA VAL A 158 12.96 -13.70 -12.55
C VAL A 158 11.43 -13.58 -12.59
N ILE A 159 10.81 -13.79 -13.74
CA ILE A 159 9.35 -13.68 -13.93
C ILE A 159 8.60 -14.76 -13.14
N THR A 160 9.16 -15.96 -13.07
CA THR A 160 8.56 -17.11 -12.37
C THR A 160 8.97 -17.22 -10.90
N ALA A 161 9.68 -16.22 -10.36
CA ALA A 161 10.18 -16.19 -8.99
C ALA A 161 11.14 -17.34 -8.62
N ASN A 162 11.80 -17.95 -9.61
CA ASN A 162 12.83 -18.99 -9.42
C ASN A 162 14.25 -18.41 -9.24
N ALA A 163 14.46 -17.12 -9.54
CA ALA A 163 15.77 -16.46 -9.43
C ALA A 163 16.29 -16.29 -7.99
N GLY A 164 15.47 -16.57 -6.98
CA GLY A 164 15.82 -16.44 -5.56
C GLY A 164 15.94 -15.00 -5.05
N CYS A 165 15.44 -14.03 -5.83
CA CYS A 165 15.45 -12.61 -5.47
C CYS A 165 14.43 -12.33 -4.37
N LEU A 166 14.78 -11.49 -3.40
CA LEU A 166 13.85 -10.97 -2.39
C LEU A 166 13.36 -9.57 -2.72
N MET A 167 14.04 -8.87 -3.63
CA MET A 167 13.58 -7.59 -4.15
C MET A 167 12.67 -7.79 -5.37
N PRO A 168 11.69 -6.89 -5.58
CA PRO A 168 10.92 -6.87 -6.83
C PRO A 168 11.81 -6.64 -8.05
N ALA A 169 11.36 -7.13 -9.21
CA ALA A 169 12.00 -6.90 -10.49
C ALA A 169 11.08 -6.11 -11.43
N VAL A 170 11.60 -5.01 -11.97
CA VAL A 170 10.95 -4.24 -13.04
C VAL A 170 11.49 -4.73 -14.37
N TYR A 171 10.63 -5.36 -15.15
CA TYR A 171 10.95 -5.85 -16.47
C TYR A 171 10.43 -4.87 -17.53
N VAL A 172 11.34 -4.33 -18.33
CA VAL A 172 11.07 -3.40 -19.41
C VAL A 172 11.16 -4.16 -20.72
N SER A 173 10.01 -4.41 -21.36
CA SER A 173 9.97 -5.12 -22.64
C SER A 173 10.28 -4.22 -23.82
N ALA A 174 10.75 -4.81 -24.92
CA ALA A 174 10.96 -4.11 -26.17
C ALA A 174 9.63 -3.89 -26.91
N ASP A 175 9.48 -2.73 -27.56
CA ASP A 175 8.37 -2.48 -28.48
C ASP A 175 8.59 -3.12 -29.86
N ASN A 176 7.70 -2.85 -30.81
CA ASN A 176 7.80 -3.43 -32.16
C ASN A 176 9.03 -2.95 -32.94
N ASP A 177 9.62 -1.83 -32.55
CA ASP A 177 10.83 -1.26 -33.15
C ASP A 177 12.10 -1.68 -32.38
N GLY A 178 11.97 -2.55 -31.37
CA GLY A 178 13.08 -2.99 -30.52
C GLY A 178 13.48 -1.98 -29.43
N ASN A 179 12.69 -0.93 -29.19
CA ASN A 179 13.03 0.14 -28.27
C ASN A 179 12.30 0.02 -26.93
N SER A 180 12.91 0.57 -25.87
CA SER A 180 12.26 0.77 -24.57
C SER A 180 11.41 2.05 -24.58
N ARG A 181 10.21 1.98 -24.01
CA ARG A 181 9.31 3.14 -23.84
C ARG A 181 9.63 4.00 -22.62
N VAL A 182 10.57 3.57 -21.78
CA VAL A 182 11.05 4.31 -20.60
C VAL A 182 12.55 4.53 -20.66
N ASN A 183 13.05 5.57 -19.97
CA ASN A 183 14.48 5.72 -19.74
C ASN A 183 14.92 4.75 -18.62
N ALA A 184 15.40 3.56 -19.02
CA ALA A 184 15.78 2.51 -18.08
C ALA A 184 16.91 2.93 -17.13
N ALA A 185 17.88 3.74 -17.60
CA ALA A 185 18.97 4.23 -16.76
C ALA A 185 18.46 5.14 -15.63
N GLN A 186 17.59 6.09 -15.97
CA GLN A 186 16.96 6.95 -14.97
C GLN A 186 16.04 6.17 -14.03
N LEU A 187 15.28 5.21 -14.57
CA LEU A 187 14.41 4.35 -13.77
C LEU A 187 15.21 3.53 -12.75
N ALA A 188 16.33 2.93 -13.14
CA ALA A 188 17.20 2.19 -12.23
C ALA A 188 17.79 3.08 -11.12
N GLN A 189 18.17 4.33 -11.42
CA GLN A 189 18.61 5.27 -10.40
C GLN A 189 17.50 5.62 -9.40
N TRP A 190 16.26 5.76 -9.88
CA TRP A 190 15.10 6.03 -9.03
C TRP A 190 14.74 4.82 -8.17
N LEU A 191 14.89 3.62 -8.71
CA LEU A 191 14.55 2.34 -8.09
C LEU A 191 15.70 1.69 -7.32
N SER A 192 16.88 2.30 -7.33
CA SER A 192 18.07 1.81 -6.66
C SER A 192 17.81 1.51 -5.18
N GLY A 193 18.15 0.28 -4.78
CA GLY A 193 17.87 -0.28 -3.45
C GLY A 193 16.42 -0.70 -3.22
N MET A 194 15.49 -0.46 -4.16
CA MET A 194 14.06 -0.80 -4.04
C MET A 194 13.62 -1.93 -4.97
N ALA A 195 14.17 -2.00 -6.18
CA ALA A 195 13.87 -3.04 -7.17
C ALA A 195 15.01 -3.18 -8.18
N HIS A 196 15.12 -4.37 -8.77
CA HIS A 196 15.96 -4.58 -9.95
C HIS A 196 15.28 -4.02 -11.19
N VAL A 197 16.06 -3.58 -12.18
CA VAL A 197 15.52 -3.15 -13.49
C VAL A 197 16.19 -3.98 -14.57
N LEU A 198 15.39 -4.79 -15.27
CA LEU A 198 15.82 -5.64 -16.38
C LEU A 198 15.25 -5.06 -17.67
N VAL A 199 16.07 -4.99 -18.71
CA VAL A 199 15.69 -4.47 -20.02
C VAL A 199 15.88 -5.55 -21.06
N GLU A 200 14.78 -5.91 -21.73
CA GLU A 200 14.76 -6.86 -22.82
C GLU A 200 15.56 -6.34 -24.04
N PRO A 201 16.32 -7.20 -24.74
CA PRO A 201 17.13 -6.77 -25.88
C PRO A 201 16.30 -6.50 -27.14
N SER A 202 15.26 -7.30 -27.40
CA SER A 202 14.52 -7.25 -28.66
C SER A 202 13.12 -7.84 -28.56
N ARG A 203 12.28 -7.55 -29.56
CA ARG A 203 10.95 -8.14 -29.65
C ARG A 203 10.98 -9.66 -29.91
N GLY A 204 12.06 -10.18 -30.49
CA GLY A 204 12.27 -11.62 -30.67
C GLY A 204 12.37 -12.34 -29.32
N PHE A 205 13.15 -11.76 -28.40
CA PHE A 205 13.30 -12.24 -27.03
C PHE A 205 11.96 -12.44 -26.32
N SER A 206 11.03 -11.47 -26.45
CA SER A 206 9.66 -11.57 -25.92
C SER A 206 8.91 -12.84 -26.36
N PHE A 207 9.10 -13.26 -27.62
CA PHE A 207 8.43 -14.45 -28.17
C PHE A 207 9.06 -15.75 -27.67
N GLU A 208 10.39 -15.78 -27.51
CA GLU A 208 11.10 -16.94 -26.95
C GLU A 208 10.83 -17.10 -25.45
N LEU A 209 10.74 -15.98 -24.72
CA LEU A 209 10.45 -15.95 -23.29
C LEU A 209 9.00 -16.39 -22.98
N ALA A 210 8.04 -15.97 -23.79
CA ALA A 210 6.61 -16.18 -23.54
C ALA A 210 6.22 -17.63 -23.19
N PRO A 211 6.60 -18.69 -23.94
CA PRO A 211 6.25 -20.06 -23.58
C PRO A 211 6.88 -20.53 -22.25
N LEU A 212 8.05 -20.00 -21.86
CA LEU A 212 8.75 -20.38 -20.63
C LEU A 212 8.09 -19.83 -19.37
N VAL A 213 7.37 -18.71 -19.51
CA VAL A 213 6.71 -18.02 -18.40
C VAL A 213 5.19 -18.08 -18.50
N TYR A 214 4.64 -19.05 -19.22
CA TYR A 214 3.18 -19.20 -19.41
C TYR A 214 2.50 -17.94 -19.96
N ARG A 215 3.22 -17.18 -20.80
CA ARG A 215 2.82 -15.89 -21.40
C ARG A 215 2.58 -14.77 -20.37
N GLU A 216 3.17 -14.90 -19.19
CA GLU A 216 3.11 -13.86 -18.16
C GLU A 216 4.14 -12.74 -18.35
N ASN A 217 5.02 -12.81 -19.37
CA ASN A 217 5.94 -11.72 -19.68
C ASN A 217 5.20 -10.43 -20.10
N ALA A 218 5.78 -9.28 -19.76
CA ALA A 218 5.49 -8.04 -20.46
C ALA A 218 6.07 -8.11 -21.88
N TYR A 219 5.37 -7.50 -22.83
CA TYR A 219 5.78 -7.44 -24.23
C TYR A 219 5.29 -6.13 -24.87
N GLY A 220 5.90 -5.75 -25.99
CA GLY A 220 5.43 -4.64 -26.81
C GLY A 220 5.58 -3.26 -26.17
N GLY A 221 6.69 -3.06 -25.47
CA GLY A 221 6.98 -1.81 -24.77
C GLY A 221 6.26 -1.67 -23.44
N ALA A 222 5.52 -2.70 -23.01
CA ALA A 222 4.96 -2.77 -21.68
C ALA A 222 6.06 -2.93 -20.62
N VAL A 223 5.77 -2.45 -19.42
CA VAL A 223 6.64 -2.60 -18.25
C VAL A 223 5.88 -3.36 -17.19
N ALA A 224 6.47 -4.41 -16.62
CA ALA A 224 5.86 -5.17 -15.53
C ALA A 224 6.73 -5.13 -14.28
N ILE A 225 6.08 -5.10 -13.12
CA ILE A 225 6.71 -5.39 -11.84
C ILE A 225 6.39 -6.84 -11.49
N TYR A 226 7.42 -7.67 -11.31
CA TYR A 226 7.33 -9.03 -10.82
C TYR A 226 7.72 -9.06 -9.34
N TRP A 227 6.86 -9.68 -8.54
CA TRP A 227 7.06 -9.79 -7.09
C TRP A 227 7.83 -11.07 -6.75
N PRO A 228 8.71 -11.02 -5.73
CA PRO A 228 9.66 -12.10 -5.41
C PRO A 228 9.01 -13.41 -4.94
N ASP A 229 7.74 -13.37 -4.57
CA ASP A 229 6.96 -14.51 -4.06
C ASP A 229 6.10 -15.18 -5.15
N GLY A 230 6.14 -14.68 -6.39
CA GLY A 230 5.30 -15.18 -7.48
C GLY A 230 3.80 -14.88 -7.30
N ILE A 231 3.40 -14.03 -6.34
CA ILE A 231 1.99 -13.73 -6.01
C ILE A 231 1.29 -12.91 -7.11
N GLY A 232 2.03 -12.48 -8.13
CA GLY A 232 1.48 -11.93 -9.36
C GLY A 232 2.43 -10.92 -10.00
N LYS A 233 1.91 -10.19 -11.00
CA LYS A 233 2.61 -9.07 -11.64
C LYS A 233 1.75 -7.81 -11.62
N TRP A 234 2.40 -6.66 -11.67
CA TRP A 234 1.73 -5.40 -11.96
C TRP A 234 2.16 -4.89 -13.33
N LEU A 235 1.24 -4.85 -14.29
CA LEU A 235 1.52 -4.50 -15.69
C LEU A 235 1.16 -3.04 -15.97
N PHE A 236 2.07 -2.31 -16.60
CA PHE A 236 1.85 -1.00 -17.17
C PHE A 236 1.91 -1.08 -18.69
N LEU A 237 0.85 -0.63 -19.35
CA LEU A 237 0.77 -0.54 -20.81
C LEU A 237 1.17 0.88 -21.25
N PRO A 238 2.01 1.06 -22.27
CA PRO A 238 2.49 2.37 -22.72
C PRO A 238 1.44 3.08 -23.59
N GLN A 239 0.23 3.23 -23.06
CA GLN A 239 -0.95 3.79 -23.76
C GLN A 239 -1.72 4.71 -22.81
N GLY A 240 -2.58 5.57 -23.37
CA GLY A 240 -3.39 6.50 -22.58
C GLY A 240 -2.52 7.43 -21.74
N GLU A 241 -2.77 7.51 -20.44
CA GLU A 241 -1.99 8.34 -19.50
C GLU A 241 -0.51 7.93 -19.40
N PHE A 242 -0.17 6.69 -19.75
CA PHE A 242 1.20 6.17 -19.73
C PHE A 242 1.90 6.27 -21.09
N SER A 243 1.33 7.02 -22.05
CA SER A 243 2.04 7.33 -23.30
C SER A 243 3.25 8.24 -23.06
N ASP A 244 3.23 9.06 -22.01
CA ASP A 244 4.38 9.84 -21.57
C ASP A 244 5.34 8.96 -20.73
N PRO A 245 6.60 8.77 -21.17
CA PRO A 245 7.59 7.96 -20.46
C PRO A 245 7.82 8.39 -19.00
N LYS A 246 7.77 9.71 -18.72
CA LYS A 246 8.02 10.24 -17.39
C LYS A 246 6.89 9.91 -16.43
N THR A 247 5.64 10.02 -16.89
CA THR A 247 4.45 9.62 -16.14
C THR A 247 4.49 8.13 -15.82
N LEU A 248 4.83 7.29 -16.81
CA LEU A 248 5.01 5.85 -16.63
C LEU A 248 6.11 5.52 -15.60
N GLN A 249 7.31 6.09 -15.71
CA GLN A 249 8.39 5.91 -14.73
C GLN A 249 7.98 6.33 -13.31
N THR A 250 7.25 7.45 -13.20
CA THR A 250 6.75 7.95 -11.91
C THR A 250 5.73 6.99 -11.30
N ALA A 251 4.83 6.44 -12.11
CA ALA A 251 3.84 5.46 -11.68
C ALA A 251 4.48 4.15 -11.20
N ILE A 252 5.49 3.65 -11.92
CA ILE A 252 6.27 2.46 -11.53
C ILE A 252 6.94 2.69 -10.17
N ALA A 253 7.66 3.81 -10.00
CA ALA A 253 8.34 4.14 -8.75
C ALA A 253 7.37 4.31 -7.58
N LYS A 254 6.22 4.94 -7.81
CA LYS A 254 5.15 5.08 -6.82
C LYS A 254 4.59 3.72 -6.39
N LYS A 255 4.32 2.83 -7.35
CA LYS A 255 3.78 1.49 -7.09
C LYS A 255 4.74 0.62 -6.29
N ILE A 256 6.04 0.66 -6.59
CA ILE A 256 7.05 -0.09 -5.84
C ILE A 256 7.14 0.45 -4.42
N ARG A 257 7.28 1.78 -4.26
CA ARG A 257 7.34 2.42 -2.94
C ARG A 257 6.13 2.07 -2.07
N SER A 258 4.92 2.13 -2.61
CA SER A 258 3.72 1.79 -1.84
C SER A 258 3.66 0.32 -1.47
N SER A 259 4.12 -0.58 -2.34
CA SER A 259 4.10 -2.03 -2.09
C SER A 259 5.19 -2.46 -1.08
N LEU A 260 6.36 -1.81 -1.10
CA LEU A 260 7.40 -2.06 -0.12
C LEU A 260 7.00 -1.64 1.29
N LEU A 261 6.05 -0.71 1.45
CA LEU A 261 5.55 -0.32 2.77
C LEU A 261 4.83 -1.47 3.48
N SER A 262 4.16 -2.38 2.76
CA SER A 262 3.53 -3.57 3.35
C SER A 262 4.47 -4.77 3.50
N GLN A 263 5.72 -4.67 3.02
CA GLN A 263 6.68 -5.77 3.14
C GLN A 263 7.19 -5.90 4.58
N ARG A 264 7.26 -7.11 5.12
CA ARG A 264 7.86 -7.34 6.44
C ARG A 264 9.37 -7.04 6.41
N THR A 265 9.85 -6.20 7.32
CA THR A 265 11.29 -5.94 7.48
C THR A 265 11.98 -7.15 8.11
N LYS A 266 13.20 -7.47 7.67
CA LYS A 266 14.07 -8.42 8.35
C LYS A 266 14.30 -7.96 9.79
N LYS A 267 14.00 -8.83 10.75
CA LYS A 267 14.09 -8.52 12.19
C LYS A 267 15.46 -7.97 12.58
N GLU A 268 16.53 -8.56 12.06
CA GLU A 268 17.91 -8.19 12.38
C GLU A 268 18.31 -6.81 11.85
N CYS A 269 17.60 -6.32 10.83
CA CYS A 269 17.79 -5.01 10.22
C CYS A 269 16.77 -4.01 10.75
N THR A 270 16.44 -4.03 12.05
CA THR A 270 15.61 -3.00 12.68
C THR A 270 16.35 -2.34 13.84
N TRP A 271 16.08 -1.05 14.04
CA TRP A 271 16.62 -0.31 15.18
C TRP A 271 16.33 -1.00 16.52
N GLY A 272 15.07 -1.42 16.72
CA GLY A 272 14.64 -2.07 17.95
C GLY A 272 15.34 -3.41 18.22
N TYR A 273 15.62 -4.21 17.18
CA TYR A 273 16.38 -5.45 17.37
C TYR A 273 17.82 -5.17 17.82
N ILE A 274 18.46 -4.14 17.27
CA ILE A 274 19.86 -3.81 17.62
C ILE A 274 19.93 -3.29 19.05
N LEU A 275 18.97 -2.45 19.47
CA LEU A 275 18.82 -2.07 20.88
C LEU A 275 18.55 -3.28 21.79
N GLU A 276 17.67 -4.19 21.40
CA GLU A 276 17.38 -5.42 22.15
C GLU A 276 18.64 -6.26 22.35
N GLN A 277 19.43 -6.49 21.29
CA GLN A 277 20.70 -7.23 21.38
C GLN A 277 21.70 -6.54 22.30
N LYS A 278 21.74 -5.21 22.26
CA LYS A 278 22.64 -4.43 23.09
C LYS A 278 22.25 -4.47 24.56
N SER A 279 20.97 -4.29 24.88
CA SER A 279 20.47 -4.42 26.25
C SER A 279 20.73 -5.83 26.81
N LYS A 280 20.47 -6.88 26.03
CA LYS A 280 20.77 -8.27 26.43
C LYS A 280 22.25 -8.48 26.75
N LYS A 281 23.15 -7.96 25.92
CA LYS A 281 24.61 -8.02 26.16
C LYS A 281 24.96 -7.29 27.46
N ARG A 282 24.44 -6.09 27.67
CA ARG A 282 24.69 -5.30 28.87
C ARG A 282 24.22 -6.02 30.14
N ILE A 283 23.03 -6.62 30.12
CA ILE A 283 22.50 -7.42 31.23
C ILE A 283 23.38 -8.65 31.50
N GLN A 284 23.87 -9.32 30.45
CA GLN A 284 24.76 -10.46 30.60
C GLN A 284 26.10 -10.05 31.25
N GLU A 285 26.72 -8.96 30.80
CA GLU A 285 27.95 -8.42 31.38
C GLU A 285 27.77 -8.02 32.86
N LEU A 286 26.64 -7.39 33.19
CA LEU A 286 26.31 -7.04 34.57
C LEU A 286 26.16 -8.28 35.46
N ARG A 287 25.54 -9.35 34.94
CA ARG A 287 25.41 -10.64 35.64
C ARG A 287 26.75 -11.33 35.85
N GLU A 288 27.59 -11.35 34.81
CA GLU A 288 28.91 -11.99 34.85
C GLU A 288 29.89 -11.22 35.74
N SER A 289 29.79 -9.89 35.79
CA SER A 289 30.60 -9.04 36.68
C SER A 289 30.16 -9.06 38.14
N GLY A 290 29.03 -9.70 38.48
CA GLY A 290 28.49 -9.75 39.84
C GLY A 290 28.08 -8.37 40.37
N SER A 291 27.67 -7.45 39.48
CA SER A 291 27.27 -6.10 39.89
C SER A 291 26.02 -6.17 40.78
N ASP A 292 26.09 -5.58 41.97
CA ASP A 292 24.95 -5.39 42.89
C ASP A 292 24.19 -4.07 42.64
N LYS A 293 24.60 -3.30 41.60
CA LYS A 293 24.00 -2.01 41.28
C LYS A 293 22.68 -2.21 40.55
N VAL A 294 21.59 -2.23 41.31
CA VAL A 294 20.21 -2.35 40.81
C VAL A 294 19.91 -1.29 39.74
N GLU A 295 20.42 -0.07 39.87
CA GLU A 295 20.22 1.02 38.89
C GLU A 295 20.76 0.69 37.49
N ASP A 296 21.90 -0.01 37.38
CA ASP A 296 22.46 -0.40 36.08
C ASP A 296 21.57 -1.43 35.38
N TYR A 297 20.95 -2.33 36.14
CA TYR A 297 19.95 -3.27 35.60
C TYR A 297 18.66 -2.56 35.21
N VAL A 298 18.17 -1.65 36.05
CA VAL A 298 16.94 -0.88 35.78
C VAL A 298 17.08 -0.10 34.48
N SER A 299 18.19 0.61 34.28
CA SER A 299 18.40 1.36 33.02
C SER A 299 18.46 0.47 31.77
N ALA A 300 19.06 -0.73 31.86
CA ALA A 300 19.11 -1.68 30.77
C ALA A 300 17.72 -2.27 30.45
N PHE A 301 16.94 -2.58 31.49
CA PHE A 301 15.55 -3.03 31.34
C PHE A 301 14.65 -1.92 30.80
N ASP A 302 14.80 -0.68 31.25
CA ASP A 302 14.05 0.48 30.74
C ASP A 302 14.33 0.70 29.24
N MET A 303 15.58 0.52 28.81
CA MET A 303 15.94 0.59 27.39
C MET A 303 15.29 -0.55 26.58
N GLU A 304 15.24 -1.78 27.13
CA GLU A 304 14.55 -2.91 26.49
C GLU A 304 13.03 -2.68 26.42
N LEU A 305 12.43 -2.20 27.51
CA LEU A 305 11.00 -1.88 27.58
C LEU A 305 10.64 -0.78 26.59
N ALA A 306 11.38 0.33 26.57
CA ALA A 306 11.15 1.42 25.62
C ALA A 306 11.27 0.94 24.16
N SER A 307 12.25 0.09 23.86
CA SER A 307 12.38 -0.51 22.53
C SER A 307 11.22 -1.44 22.17
N LYS A 308 10.68 -2.20 23.13
CA LYS A 308 9.53 -3.07 22.90
C LYS A 308 8.24 -2.26 22.75
N ASP A 309 8.07 -1.20 23.53
CA ASP A 309 6.93 -0.28 23.43
C ASP A 309 6.93 0.46 22.08
N GLU A 310 8.07 0.96 21.61
CA GLU A 310 8.20 1.52 20.25
C GLU A 310 7.80 0.50 19.18
N GLU A 311 8.23 -0.76 19.31
CA GLU A 311 7.91 -1.80 18.34
C GLU A 311 6.42 -2.20 18.41
N ILE A 312 5.81 -2.23 19.61
CA ILE A 312 4.37 -2.44 19.79
C ILE A 312 3.60 -1.32 19.10
N GLN A 313 3.94 -0.06 19.36
CA GLN A 313 3.28 1.10 18.72
C GLN A 313 3.44 1.06 17.20
N ARG A 314 4.62 0.67 16.70
CA ARG A 314 4.86 0.49 15.26
C ARG A 314 4.00 -0.63 14.68
N LEU A 315 3.93 -1.78 15.35
CA LEU A 315 3.11 -2.92 14.93
C LEU A 315 1.62 -2.60 15.00
N GLU A 316 1.16 -1.87 16.01
CA GLU A 316 -0.21 -1.38 16.13
C GLU A 316 -0.56 -0.38 15.03
N ALA A 317 0.33 0.58 14.75
CA ALA A 317 0.19 1.50 13.64
C ALA A 317 0.17 0.77 12.29
N GLU A 318 0.97 -0.28 12.13
CA GLU A 318 0.98 -1.11 10.92
C GLU A 318 -0.28 -1.99 10.84
N VAL A 319 -0.76 -2.58 11.93
CA VAL A 319 -2.02 -3.31 11.97
C VAL A 319 -3.18 -2.40 11.63
N ASN A 320 -3.23 -1.20 12.20
CA ASN A 320 -4.23 -0.20 11.86
C ASN A 320 -4.10 0.21 10.39
N ARG A 321 -2.91 0.52 9.91
CA ARG A 321 -2.67 0.82 8.49
C ARG A 321 -3.09 -0.33 7.58
N LEU A 322 -2.83 -1.58 7.92
CA LEU A 322 -3.23 -2.75 7.11
C LEU A 322 -4.74 -2.99 7.19
N ARG A 323 -5.37 -2.74 8.35
CA ARG A 323 -6.83 -2.80 8.54
C ARG A 323 -7.55 -1.72 7.73
N TYR A 324 -7.08 -0.47 7.81
CA TYR A 324 -7.65 0.69 7.09
C TYR A 324 -7.19 0.78 5.63
N GLY A 325 -5.99 0.28 5.32
CA GLY A 325 -5.50 0.11 3.95
C GLY A 325 -6.26 -0.98 3.19
N ARG A 326 -6.90 -1.91 3.88
CA ARG A 326 -7.89 -2.84 3.28
C ARG A 326 -9.19 -2.13 2.91
N TYR A 327 -9.55 -1.04 3.61
CA TYR A 327 -10.65 -0.16 3.22
C TYR A 327 -10.26 0.74 2.02
N GLU A 328 -9.02 1.25 1.95
CA GLU A 328 -8.52 1.94 0.75
C GLU A 328 -8.30 0.99 -0.45
N GLN A 329 -7.99 -0.29 -0.23
CA GLN A 329 -7.93 -1.31 -1.28
C GLN A 329 -9.31 -1.62 -1.90
N GLY A 330 -10.41 -1.20 -1.26
CA GLY A 330 -11.73 -1.14 -1.89
C GLY A 330 -11.76 -0.22 -3.11
N ASP A 331 -10.91 0.82 -3.12
CA ASP A 331 -10.78 1.80 -4.21
C ASP A 331 -9.60 1.51 -5.18
N VAL A 332 -8.62 0.67 -4.79
CA VAL A 332 -7.43 0.34 -5.61
C VAL A 332 -7.57 -0.95 -6.44
N ARG A 333 -8.76 -1.58 -6.45
CA ARG A 333 -9.16 -2.42 -7.61
C ARG A 333 -9.42 -1.60 -8.88
N LYS A 334 -9.25 -0.28 -8.85
CA LYS A 334 -9.12 0.54 -10.06
C LYS A 334 -7.70 0.45 -10.61
N ILE A 335 -7.60 -0.25 -11.75
CA ILE A 335 -6.63 -0.23 -12.85
C ILE A 335 -6.27 -1.68 -13.23
N GLN A 336 -7.24 -2.37 -13.82
CA GLN A 336 -6.99 -3.36 -14.86
C GLN A 336 -7.78 -2.89 -16.08
N GLY A 337 -7.17 -2.96 -17.26
CA GLY A 337 -7.64 -2.38 -18.52
C GLY A 337 -8.89 -3.03 -19.13
N ASN A 338 -9.95 -3.16 -18.33
CA ASN A 338 -11.35 -3.37 -18.70
C ASN A 338 -12.26 -2.95 -17.53
N SER A 339 -11.91 -1.86 -16.84
CA SER A 339 -12.76 -1.30 -15.78
C SER A 339 -13.99 -0.68 -16.42
N LEU A 340 -15.15 -1.31 -16.22
CA LEU A 340 -16.42 -0.63 -16.41
C LEU A 340 -16.56 0.37 -15.27
N ASP A 341 -16.39 1.66 -15.57
CA ASP A 341 -16.65 2.72 -14.60
C ASP A 341 -18.17 2.83 -14.41
N LEU A 342 -18.67 2.29 -13.30
CA LEU A 342 -20.06 2.40 -12.88
C LEU A 342 -20.29 3.73 -12.13
N ALA A 343 -19.71 4.82 -12.63
CA ALA A 343 -19.89 6.14 -12.08
C ALA A 343 -21.31 6.64 -12.38
N THR A 344 -21.94 7.21 -11.35
CA THR A 344 -23.21 7.93 -11.45
C THR A 344 -23.12 9.19 -10.61
N SER A 345 -23.79 10.25 -11.04
CA SER A 345 -23.95 11.48 -10.26
C SER A 345 -25.01 11.35 -9.17
N GLU A 346 -25.70 10.21 -9.09
CA GLU A 346 -26.76 9.94 -8.12
C GLU A 346 -26.19 9.32 -6.84
N ASP A 347 -26.68 9.79 -5.70
CA ASP A 347 -26.36 9.24 -4.38
C ASP A 347 -27.29 8.08 -4.02
N ASP A 348 -26.83 7.14 -3.19
CA ASP A 348 -27.66 6.06 -2.64
C ASP A 348 -28.72 6.66 -1.69
N LEU A 349 -30.00 6.47 -1.99
CA LEU A 349 -31.12 6.82 -1.11
C LEU A 349 -31.19 5.89 0.11
N TYR A 350 -30.76 4.64 -0.04
CA TYR A 350 -30.67 3.64 1.03
C TYR A 350 -29.44 2.77 0.85
N GLN A 351 -29.02 2.09 1.91
CA GLN A 351 -27.74 1.38 1.92
C GLN A 351 -27.67 0.35 0.79
N GLY A 352 -26.70 0.54 -0.10
CA GLY A 352 -26.38 -0.38 -1.19
C GLY A 352 -27.35 -0.32 -2.37
N GLU A 353 -28.15 0.74 -2.52
CA GLU A 353 -29.13 0.90 -3.61
C GLU A 353 -28.51 0.69 -5.00
N ARG A 354 -27.54 1.53 -5.39
CA ARG A 354 -26.97 1.50 -6.75
C ARG A 354 -26.32 0.17 -7.07
N LEU A 355 -25.64 -0.41 -6.09
CA LEU A 355 -24.99 -1.71 -6.27
C LEU A 355 -26.02 -2.84 -6.38
N SER A 356 -27.08 -2.81 -5.57
CA SER A 356 -28.19 -3.77 -5.67
C SER A 356 -28.85 -3.70 -7.05
N MET A 357 -29.12 -2.49 -7.56
CA MET A 357 -29.70 -2.30 -8.90
C MET A 357 -28.83 -2.91 -10.01
N VAL A 358 -27.50 -2.74 -9.93
CA VAL A 358 -26.57 -3.32 -10.90
C VAL A 358 -26.54 -4.84 -10.80
N VAL A 359 -26.45 -5.40 -9.58
CA VAL A 359 -26.41 -6.85 -9.36
C VAL A 359 -27.73 -7.51 -9.77
N GLU A 360 -28.89 -6.90 -9.48
CA GLU A 360 -30.20 -7.37 -9.93
C GLU A 360 -30.32 -7.40 -11.46
N SER A 361 -29.77 -6.39 -12.14
CA SER A 361 -29.75 -6.33 -13.61
C SER A 361 -28.88 -7.45 -14.22
N ILE A 362 -27.76 -7.77 -13.57
CA ILE A 362 -26.88 -8.88 -13.94
C ILE A 362 -27.58 -10.22 -13.66
N ALA A 363 -28.27 -10.36 -12.52
CA ALA A 363 -29.04 -11.56 -12.17
C ALA A 363 -30.20 -11.81 -13.14
N ALA A 364 -30.91 -10.77 -13.58
CA ALA A 364 -31.92 -10.89 -14.63
C ALA A 364 -31.30 -11.38 -15.96
N SER A 365 -30.09 -10.91 -16.29
CA SER A 365 -29.34 -11.38 -17.45
C SER A 365 -28.85 -12.82 -17.29
N LEU A 366 -28.50 -13.25 -16.07
CA LEU A 366 -28.15 -14.63 -15.75
C LEU A 366 -29.33 -15.58 -15.99
N ASN A 367 -30.54 -15.18 -15.61
CA ASN A 367 -31.76 -15.97 -15.79
C ASN A 367 -32.10 -16.26 -17.26
N SER A 368 -31.63 -15.43 -18.18
CA SER A 368 -31.80 -15.62 -19.63
C SER A 368 -30.58 -16.26 -20.31
N ALA A 369 -29.50 -16.56 -19.58
CA ALA A 369 -28.30 -17.16 -20.12
C ALA A 369 -28.44 -18.70 -20.23
N GLU A 370 -27.97 -19.26 -21.35
CA GLU A 370 -27.99 -20.71 -21.59
C GLU A 370 -27.22 -21.48 -20.51
N PRO A 371 -27.82 -22.52 -19.91
CA PRO A 371 -27.14 -23.38 -18.92
C PRO A 371 -25.83 -23.96 -19.48
N HIS A 372 -24.80 -24.06 -18.63
CA HIS A 372 -23.47 -24.55 -18.98
C HIS A 372 -22.68 -23.73 -20.02
N SER A 373 -23.13 -22.50 -20.34
CA SER A 373 -22.36 -21.59 -21.20
C SER A 373 -21.31 -20.79 -20.42
N ARG A 374 -20.26 -20.32 -21.10
CA ARG A 374 -19.27 -19.40 -20.50
C ARG A 374 -19.92 -18.11 -19.99
N ARG A 375 -20.95 -17.62 -20.69
CA ARG A 375 -21.74 -16.46 -20.27
C ARG A 375 -22.44 -16.71 -18.95
N HIS A 376 -23.06 -17.88 -18.78
CA HIS A 376 -23.71 -18.27 -17.53
C HIS A 376 -22.71 -18.35 -16.38
N HIS A 377 -21.53 -18.96 -16.58
CA HIS A 377 -20.49 -19.02 -15.55
C HIS A 377 -20.02 -17.63 -15.12
N VAL A 378 -19.72 -16.73 -16.08
CA VAL A 378 -19.27 -15.37 -15.76
C VAL A 378 -20.34 -14.57 -15.03
N LEU A 379 -21.59 -14.62 -15.48
CA LEU A 379 -22.69 -13.90 -14.82
C LEU A 379 -22.99 -14.47 -13.43
N SER A 380 -22.90 -15.79 -13.25
CA SER A 380 -23.07 -16.43 -11.95
C SER A 380 -21.97 -16.02 -10.97
N ASP A 381 -20.71 -16.03 -11.39
CA ASP A 381 -19.58 -15.56 -10.57
C ASP A 381 -19.74 -14.09 -10.18
N LEU A 382 -20.17 -13.23 -11.11
CA LEU A 382 -20.41 -11.80 -10.83
C LEU A 382 -21.51 -11.60 -9.77
N VAL A 383 -22.61 -12.33 -9.84
CA VAL A 383 -23.70 -12.23 -8.84
C VAL A 383 -23.24 -12.75 -7.47
N ASN A 384 -22.54 -13.89 -7.44
CA ASN A 384 -22.10 -14.55 -6.21
C ASN A 384 -21.01 -13.75 -5.46
N LEU A 385 -20.12 -13.07 -6.19
CA LEU A 385 -19.02 -12.31 -5.59
C LEU A 385 -19.42 -10.89 -5.16
N ASN A 386 -20.57 -10.39 -5.60
CA ASN A 386 -21.04 -9.04 -5.31
C ASN A 386 -22.36 -9.02 -4.52
N THR A 387 -22.66 -10.11 -3.80
CA THR A 387 -23.85 -10.19 -2.95
C THR A 387 -23.62 -9.37 -1.68
N LEU A 388 -24.33 -8.24 -1.55
CA LEU A 388 -24.28 -7.39 -0.37
C LEU A 388 -25.68 -7.27 0.25
N PRO A 389 -25.79 -7.07 1.57
CA PRO A 389 -27.06 -6.78 2.21
C PRO A 389 -27.57 -5.42 1.70
N SER A 390 -28.72 -5.42 1.02
CA SER A 390 -29.46 -4.20 0.69
C SER A 390 -30.59 -4.02 1.69
N GLU A 391 -30.82 -2.78 2.14
CA GLU A 391 -31.99 -2.45 2.97
C GLU A 391 -33.32 -2.52 2.19
N LYS A 392 -33.27 -2.71 0.86
CA LYS A 392 -34.41 -2.75 -0.06
C LYS A 392 -35.53 -3.67 0.40
N GLU A 393 -35.24 -4.94 0.68
CA GLU A 393 -36.26 -5.92 1.05
C GLU A 393 -36.91 -5.58 2.39
N THR A 394 -36.11 -5.15 3.37
CA THR A 394 -36.59 -4.69 4.68
C THR A 394 -37.51 -3.47 4.55
N ILE A 395 -37.15 -2.49 3.71
CA ILE A 395 -37.98 -1.29 3.46
C ILE A 395 -39.28 -1.70 2.76
N LEU A 396 -39.20 -2.56 1.75
CA LEU A 396 -40.37 -3.03 1.00
C LEU A 396 -41.33 -3.84 1.86
N ASP A 397 -40.83 -4.75 2.71
CA ASP A 397 -41.67 -5.56 3.59
C ASP A 397 -42.37 -4.70 4.65
N PHE A 398 -41.64 -3.77 5.27
CA PHE A 398 -42.23 -2.84 6.24
C PHE A 398 -43.27 -1.93 5.57
N LEU A 399 -42.96 -1.37 4.40
CA LEU A 399 -43.87 -0.52 3.64
C LEU A 399 -45.12 -1.28 3.17
N LYS A 400 -44.96 -2.55 2.78
CA LYS A 400 -46.06 -3.42 2.36
C LYS A 400 -47.03 -3.70 3.51
N GLU A 401 -46.52 -4.03 4.70
CA GLU A 401 -47.36 -4.27 5.87
C GLU A 401 -48.06 -2.98 6.33
N LEU A 402 -47.33 -1.85 6.34
CA LEU A 402 -47.90 -0.54 6.67
C LEU A 402 -49.04 -0.16 5.72
N LEU A 403 -48.82 -0.28 4.41
CA LEU A 403 -49.82 0.11 3.41
C LEU A 403 -50.97 -0.89 3.29
N ARG A 404 -50.79 -2.16 3.68
CA ARG A 404 -51.87 -3.15 3.70
C ARG A 404 -52.97 -2.78 4.69
N ALA A 405 -52.62 -2.15 5.80
CA ALA A 405 -53.55 -1.68 6.83
C ALA A 405 -54.04 -0.24 6.60
N TYR A 406 -53.56 0.45 5.56
CA TYR A 406 -53.82 1.87 5.34
C TYR A 406 -55.29 2.17 5.01
N ARG A 407 -55.94 2.96 5.88
CA ARG A 407 -57.32 3.47 5.70
C ARG A 407 -57.38 5.00 5.71
N GLU A 408 -56.53 5.64 6.48
CA GLU A 408 -56.37 7.09 6.56
C GLU A 408 -54.96 7.40 7.09
N MET A 409 -54.50 8.63 6.93
CA MET A 409 -53.21 9.08 7.44
C MET A 409 -53.33 9.45 8.93
N ASP A 410 -53.35 8.43 9.80
CA ASP A 410 -53.32 8.63 11.24
C ASP A 410 -51.91 9.00 11.75
N SER A 411 -51.81 9.42 13.01
CA SER A 411 -50.54 9.84 13.62
C SER A 411 -49.50 8.71 13.67
N SER A 412 -49.94 7.45 13.79
CA SER A 412 -49.06 6.28 13.81
C SER A 412 -48.46 6.02 12.44
N THR A 413 -49.30 5.93 11.41
CA THR A 413 -48.92 5.73 10.00
C THR A 413 -47.98 6.83 9.54
N LYS A 414 -48.31 8.08 9.88
CA LYS A 414 -47.45 9.23 9.57
C LYS A 414 -46.06 9.09 10.21
N SER A 415 -46.01 8.75 11.49
CA SER A 415 -44.73 8.56 12.20
C SER A 415 -43.91 7.39 11.63
N GLU A 416 -44.55 6.30 11.21
CA GLU A 416 -43.89 5.15 10.60
C GLU A 416 -43.35 5.44 9.19
N LEU A 417 -44.09 6.18 8.37
CA LEU A 417 -43.61 6.66 7.07
C LEU A 417 -42.43 7.65 7.23
N GLU A 418 -42.51 8.58 8.18
CA GLU A 418 -41.41 9.49 8.50
C GLU A 418 -40.18 8.73 8.99
N ARG A 419 -40.36 7.68 9.81
CA ARG A 419 -39.27 6.79 10.27
C ARG A 419 -38.59 6.04 9.12
N LEU A 420 -39.32 5.68 8.07
CA LEU A 420 -38.74 5.10 6.85
C LEU A 420 -37.98 6.13 6.00
N GLY A 421 -38.18 7.42 6.27
CA GLY A 421 -37.53 8.53 5.57
C GLY A 421 -38.43 9.24 4.57
N PHE A 422 -39.76 9.10 4.65
CA PHE A 422 -40.69 9.87 3.83
C PHE A 422 -41.00 11.24 4.44
N VAL A 423 -40.99 12.27 3.62
CA VAL A 423 -41.57 13.58 3.93
C VAL A 423 -42.99 13.64 3.33
N ILE A 424 -43.97 13.96 4.16
CA ILE A 424 -45.39 14.00 3.78
C ILE A 424 -45.85 15.45 3.60
N ASN A 425 -46.18 15.81 2.36
CA ASN A 425 -46.76 17.10 2.01
C ASN A 425 -48.24 16.93 1.65
N GLU A 426 -49.08 17.84 2.10
CA GLU A 426 -50.51 17.80 1.81
C GLU A 426 -50.80 18.49 0.47
N ASP A 427 -51.37 17.75 -0.50
CA ASP A 427 -51.68 18.26 -1.83
C ASP A 427 -53.14 17.97 -2.21
N GLY A 428 -54.03 18.86 -1.77
CA GLY A 428 -55.46 18.81 -2.08
C GLY A 428 -56.13 17.53 -1.55
N LYS A 429 -56.55 16.63 -2.45
CA LYS A 429 -57.24 15.36 -2.12
C LYS A 429 -56.28 14.20 -1.81
N HIS A 430 -54.97 14.42 -1.93
CA HIS A 430 -53.94 13.40 -1.78
C HIS A 430 -52.79 13.90 -0.90
N TYR A 431 -51.98 12.97 -0.41
CA TYR A 431 -50.68 13.24 0.19
C TYR A 431 -49.59 13.01 -0.84
N LYS A 432 -48.65 13.95 -0.95
CA LYS A 432 -47.43 13.83 -1.72
C LYS A 432 -46.31 13.36 -0.78
N LEU A 433 -45.80 12.17 -1.04
CA LEU A 433 -44.73 11.52 -0.30
C LEU A 433 -43.41 11.65 -1.06
N ILE A 434 -42.37 12.15 -0.41
CA ILE A 434 -41.02 12.30 -0.94
C ILE A 434 -40.09 11.42 -0.12
N PHE A 435 -39.44 10.45 -0.75
CA PHE A 435 -38.56 9.52 -0.06
C PHE A 435 -37.14 10.09 0.03
N ARG A 436 -36.65 10.31 1.25
CA ARG A 436 -35.26 10.70 1.57
C ARG A 436 -34.70 11.84 0.69
N GLY A 437 -35.54 12.82 0.35
CA GLY A 437 -35.16 13.99 -0.44
C GLY A 437 -35.26 13.83 -1.96
N GLU A 438 -35.71 12.68 -2.47
CA GLU A 438 -35.88 12.46 -3.92
C GLU A 438 -37.16 13.12 -4.44
N GLU A 439 -37.08 14.39 -4.79
CA GLU A 439 -38.22 15.17 -5.28
C GLU A 439 -38.67 14.82 -6.70
N ARG A 440 -37.82 14.16 -7.50
CA ARG A 440 -38.11 13.81 -8.91
C ARG A 440 -39.06 12.61 -9.02
N CYS A 441 -39.11 11.76 -8.00
CA CYS A 441 -39.97 10.58 -7.93
C CYS A 441 -41.01 10.67 -6.81
N PRO A 442 -41.91 11.67 -6.80
CA PRO A 442 -42.92 11.78 -5.75
C PRO A 442 -43.98 10.69 -5.88
N PHE A 443 -44.44 10.21 -4.74
CA PHE A 443 -45.55 9.26 -4.67
C PHE A 443 -46.82 9.95 -4.14
N ILE A 444 -47.98 9.54 -4.66
CA ILE A 444 -49.29 10.13 -4.33
C ILE A 444 -50.12 9.09 -3.59
N LEU A 445 -50.42 9.36 -2.32
CA LEU A 445 -51.25 8.50 -1.48
C LEU A 445 -52.63 9.16 -1.24
N PRO A 446 -53.77 8.48 -1.43
CA PRO A 446 -55.07 9.07 -1.16
C PRO A 446 -55.27 9.34 0.34
N LYS A 447 -56.03 10.38 0.67
CA LYS A 447 -56.33 10.73 2.08
C LYS A 447 -57.16 9.67 2.80
N THR A 448 -58.01 8.96 2.07
CA THR A 448 -58.83 7.87 2.58
C THR A 448 -58.70 6.66 1.65
N GLY A 449 -58.40 5.50 2.23
CA GLY A 449 -58.38 4.21 1.57
C GLY A 449 -59.80 3.66 1.49
N SER A 450 -60.32 3.45 0.28
CA SER A 450 -61.68 2.95 0.06
C SER A 450 -61.79 1.43 0.11
N ASP A 451 -60.68 0.68 -0.02
CA ASP A 451 -60.65 -0.79 -0.07
C ASP A 451 -59.26 -1.35 0.34
N HIS A 452 -59.20 -2.58 0.86
CA HIS A 452 -57.94 -3.27 1.24
C HIS A 452 -56.98 -3.44 0.05
N ARG A 453 -57.51 -3.47 -1.18
CA ARG A 453 -56.71 -3.47 -2.41
C ARG A 453 -56.06 -2.12 -2.71
N GLY A 454 -56.62 -1.02 -2.22
CA GLY A 454 -56.12 0.33 -2.47
C GLY A 454 -54.70 0.54 -1.93
N GLY A 455 -54.45 0.11 -0.70
CA GLY A 455 -53.12 0.19 -0.08
C GLY A 455 -52.06 -0.68 -0.75
N LEU A 456 -52.43 -1.89 -1.18
CA LEU A 456 -51.51 -2.77 -1.92
C LEU A 456 -51.21 -2.28 -3.35
N ASN A 457 -52.17 -1.60 -3.98
CA ASN A 457 -51.94 -0.93 -5.27
C ASN A 457 -50.98 0.25 -5.08
N SER A 458 -51.19 1.07 -4.04
CA SER A 458 -50.26 2.13 -3.66
C SER A 458 -48.85 1.61 -3.38
N PHE A 459 -48.71 0.50 -2.65
CA PHE A 459 -47.42 -0.16 -2.45
C PHE A 459 -46.77 -0.59 -3.78
N SER A 460 -47.54 -1.18 -4.69
CA SER A 460 -47.04 -1.63 -5.99
C SER A 460 -46.53 -0.47 -6.84
N ASP A 461 -47.24 0.67 -6.79
CA ASP A 461 -46.83 1.90 -7.46
C ASP A 461 -45.56 2.51 -6.86
N ILE A 462 -45.42 2.51 -5.53
CA ILE A 462 -44.18 2.95 -4.87
C ILE A 462 -43.02 2.06 -5.27
N LYS A 463 -43.21 0.74 -5.16
CA LYS A 463 -42.18 -0.24 -5.52
C LYS A 463 -41.68 0.03 -6.93
N LYS A 464 -42.58 0.15 -7.91
CA LYS A 464 -42.19 0.38 -9.31
C LYS A 464 -41.46 1.70 -9.57
N ARG A 465 -41.71 2.74 -8.76
CA ARG A 465 -41.15 4.09 -8.98
C ARG A 465 -39.80 4.31 -8.31
N LEU A 466 -39.51 3.62 -7.21
CA LEU A 466 -38.32 3.86 -6.38
C LEU A 466 -37.39 2.64 -6.25
N PHE A 467 -37.86 1.42 -6.55
CA PHE A 467 -37.16 0.16 -6.26
C PHE A 467 -37.19 -0.79 -7.45
#